data_AF-A0AA42HMY3-F1
#
_entry.id   AF-A0AA42HMY3-F1
#
_cell.length_a   1.000
_cell.length_b   1.000
_cell.length_c   1.000
_cell.angle_alpha   90.00
_cell.angle_beta   90.00
_cell.angle_gamma   90.00
#
_symmetry.space_group_name_H-M   'P 1'
#
loop_
_entity.id
_entity.type
_entity.pdbx_description
1 polymer ?
#
loop_
_entity_poly.entity_id
_entity_poly.type
_entity_poly.pdbx_seq_one_letter_code
_entity_poly.pdbx_strand_id
1 'polypeptide(L)'
;MLILLGVMMALGAGAVQLSMMGERSARNDRDYQVAWQASEAALVDAELDIDIKNAGTSTRMGSFTENNSIDFLANCGSSGVNKGLCLPNQTGKPVWLAVDFSATDSPSVELGDFTSSEFDSGTSGLKPRKKPRYIIEILTDTASRGDASIGGDQRYVYRVTAMGFGPRTDIQAMTQIIYRK
;
A
#
# COMPACT_ATOMS: atom_id res chain seq x y z
N MET A 1 37.71 -32.33 34.22
CA MET A 1 36.27 -32.71 34.14
C MET A 1 35.34 -31.49 34.26
N LEU A 2 35.55 -30.59 35.23
CA LEU A 2 34.77 -29.32 35.34
C LEU A 2 34.89 -28.40 34.11
N ILE A 3 36.09 -28.29 33.51
CA ILE A 3 36.33 -27.44 32.33
C ILE A 3 35.51 -27.93 31.12
N LEU A 4 35.47 -29.25 30.87
CA LEU A 4 34.69 -29.85 29.78
C LEU A 4 33.19 -29.65 29.97
N LEU A 5 32.68 -29.79 31.20
CA LEU A 5 31.28 -29.54 31.53
C LEU A 5 30.89 -28.08 31.30
N GLY A 6 31.76 -27.14 31.71
CA GLY A 6 31.55 -25.70 31.51
C GLY A 6 31.50 -25.31 30.02
N VAL A 7 32.38 -25.88 29.20
CA VAL A 7 32.38 -25.65 27.74
C VAL A 7 31.09 -26.19 27.10
N MET A 8 30.64 -27.39 27.49
CA MET A 8 29.38 -27.94 26.95
C MET A 8 28.15 -27.13 27.37
N MET A 9 28.09 -26.63 28.61
CA MET A 9 27.01 -25.74 29.06
C MET A 9 26.98 -24.43 28.28
N ALA A 10 28.15 -23.82 28.01
CA ALA A 10 28.25 -22.59 27.24
C ALA A 10 27.78 -22.79 25.78
N LEU A 11 28.18 -23.90 25.14
CA LEU A 11 27.72 -24.26 23.79
C LEU A 11 26.21 -24.56 23.76
N GLY A 12 25.70 -25.27 24.76
CA GLY A 12 24.27 -25.55 24.90
C GLY A 12 23.44 -24.27 25.06
N ALA A 13 23.88 -23.35 25.91
CA ALA A 13 23.22 -22.05 26.10
C ALA A 13 23.23 -21.21 24.82
N GLY A 14 24.37 -21.19 24.09
CA GLY A 14 24.48 -20.50 22.80
C GLY A 14 23.54 -21.08 21.74
N ALA A 15 23.40 -22.40 21.67
CA ALA A 15 22.48 -23.05 20.73
C ALA A 15 21.00 -22.70 21.00
N VAL A 16 20.60 -22.65 22.28
CA VAL A 16 19.24 -22.25 22.68
C VAL A 16 18.96 -20.79 22.29
N GLN A 17 19.89 -19.88 22.57
CA GLN A 17 19.74 -18.47 22.21
C GLN A 17 19.61 -18.27 20.70
N LEU A 18 20.44 -18.96 19.91
CA LEU A 18 20.37 -18.90 18.45
C LEU A 18 19.03 -19.40 17.91
N SER A 19 18.52 -20.51 18.47
CA SER A 19 17.21 -21.06 18.10
C SER A 19 16.07 -20.08 18.38
N MET A 20 16.06 -19.46 19.57
CA MET A 20 15.05 -18.47 19.94
C MET A 20 15.09 -17.21 19.07
N MET A 21 16.28 -16.73 18.71
CA MET A 21 16.43 -15.58 17.81
C MET A 21 15.94 -15.93 16.40
N GLY A 22 16.27 -17.12 15.89
CA GLY A 22 15.80 -17.60 14.59
C GLY A 22 14.29 -17.73 14.53
N GLU A 23 13.64 -18.22 15.58
CA GLU A 23 12.19 -18.34 15.64
C GLU A 23 11.48 -16.98 15.60
N ARG A 24 12.03 -15.96 16.28
CA ARG A 24 11.48 -14.59 16.23
C ARG A 24 11.65 -13.95 14.86
N SER A 25 12.81 -14.12 14.22
CA SER A 25 13.05 -13.65 12.85
C SER A 25 12.08 -14.30 11.88
N ALA A 26 11.94 -15.63 11.92
CA ALA A 26 11.06 -16.37 11.01
C ALA A 26 9.58 -16.01 11.19
N ARG A 27 9.15 -15.67 12.41
CA ARG A 27 7.80 -15.13 12.66
C ARG A 27 7.64 -13.73 12.07
N ASN A 28 8.60 -12.85 12.31
CA ASN A 28 8.55 -11.48 11.80
C ASN A 28 8.56 -11.44 10.27
N ASP A 29 9.40 -12.25 9.63
CA ASP A 29 9.49 -12.35 8.17
C ASP A 29 8.16 -12.85 7.59
N ARG A 30 7.58 -13.89 8.18
CA ARG A 30 6.26 -14.40 7.76
C ARG A 30 5.16 -13.35 7.87
N ASP A 31 5.08 -12.68 9.01
CA ASP A 31 4.07 -11.63 9.23
C ASP A 31 4.27 -10.46 8.26
N TYR A 32 5.52 -10.10 7.95
CA TYR A 32 5.85 -9.07 6.95
C TYR A 32 5.46 -9.51 5.53
N GLN A 33 5.70 -10.77 5.15
CA GLN A 33 5.25 -11.30 3.86
C GLN A 33 3.72 -11.20 3.72
N VAL A 34 2.96 -11.49 4.79
CA VAL A 34 1.50 -11.30 4.78
C VAL A 34 1.13 -9.83 4.57
N ALA A 35 1.82 -8.90 5.24
CA ALA A 35 1.60 -7.46 5.05
C ALA A 35 1.90 -7.03 3.61
N TRP A 36 2.99 -7.53 3.02
CA TRP A 36 3.40 -7.23 1.66
C TRP A 36 2.40 -7.76 0.62
N GLN A 37 1.94 -9.00 0.78
CA GLN A 37 0.89 -9.57 -0.07
C GLN A 37 -0.42 -8.76 0.03
N ALA A 38 -0.76 -8.27 1.23
CA ALA A 38 -1.90 -7.39 1.40
C ALA A 38 -1.71 -6.03 0.70
N SER A 39 -0.50 -5.44 0.74
CA SER A 39 -0.24 -4.19 0.02
C SER A 39 -0.28 -4.38 -1.50
N GLU A 40 0.20 -5.50 -2.02
CA GLU A 40 0.09 -5.85 -3.44
C GLU A 40 -1.38 -6.04 -3.86
N ALA A 41 -2.21 -6.67 -3.02
CA ALA A 41 -3.64 -6.80 -3.30
C ALA A 41 -4.33 -5.43 -3.43
N ALA A 42 -3.98 -4.46 -2.56
CA ALA A 42 -4.50 -3.09 -2.67
C ALA A 42 -3.96 -2.33 -3.88
N LEU A 43 -2.73 -2.61 -4.33
CA LEU A 43 -2.24 -2.06 -5.60
C LEU A 43 -3.07 -2.55 -6.78
N VAL A 44 -3.31 -3.85 -6.85
CA VAL A 44 -4.14 -4.43 -7.91
C VAL A 44 -5.56 -3.86 -7.87
N ASP A 45 -6.11 -3.65 -6.68
CA ASP A 45 -7.42 -3.00 -6.51
C ASP A 45 -7.43 -1.55 -7.01
N ALA A 46 -6.38 -0.79 -6.72
CA ALA A 46 -6.23 0.58 -7.21
C ALA A 46 -6.06 0.64 -8.74
N GLU A 47 -5.37 -0.33 -9.33
CA GLU A 47 -5.28 -0.44 -10.79
C GLU A 47 -6.66 -0.68 -11.42
N LEU A 48 -7.48 -1.56 -10.82
CA LEU A 48 -8.85 -1.81 -11.25
C LEU A 48 -9.76 -0.59 -11.04
N ASP A 49 -9.50 0.21 -10.01
CA ASP A 49 -10.17 1.48 -9.75
C ASP A 49 -9.88 2.52 -10.84
N ILE A 50 -8.61 2.62 -11.28
CA ILE A 50 -8.14 3.54 -12.33
C ILE A 50 -8.59 3.11 -13.74
N ASP A 51 -8.38 1.84 -14.08
CA ASP A 51 -8.69 1.31 -15.40
C ASP A 51 -9.18 -0.14 -15.35
N ILE A 52 -10.38 -0.34 -15.89
CA ILE A 52 -10.98 -1.66 -15.98
C ILE A 52 -10.47 -2.31 -17.26
N LYS A 53 -9.32 -2.97 -17.17
CA LYS A 53 -8.84 -3.77 -18.31
C LYS A 53 -9.65 -5.06 -18.50
N ASN A 54 -10.33 -5.61 -17.47
CA ASN A 54 -11.12 -6.86 -17.59
C ASN A 54 -12.25 -7.12 -16.53
N ALA A 55 -12.58 -6.23 -15.58
CA ALA A 55 -13.60 -6.48 -14.54
C ALA A 55 -14.41 -5.21 -14.17
N GLY A 56 -15.59 -5.07 -14.78
CA GLY A 56 -16.49 -3.89 -14.80
C GLY A 56 -17.09 -3.40 -13.48
N THR A 57 -16.31 -3.11 -12.43
CA THR A 57 -16.86 -2.75 -11.12
C THR A 57 -16.38 -1.43 -10.51
N SER A 58 -15.36 -0.73 -11.06
CA SER A 58 -14.99 0.61 -10.55
C SER A 58 -16.15 1.59 -10.70
N THR A 59 -16.66 2.06 -9.57
CA THR A 59 -17.78 3.03 -9.51
C THR A 59 -17.36 4.45 -9.85
N ARG A 60 -16.05 4.73 -9.94
CA ARG A 60 -15.50 6.09 -10.14
C ARG A 60 -14.47 6.20 -11.28
N MET A 61 -14.45 5.24 -12.20
CA MET A 61 -13.52 5.25 -13.34
C MET A 61 -13.57 6.57 -14.16
N GLY A 62 -14.73 7.24 -14.20
CA GLY A 62 -14.90 8.54 -14.87
C GLY A 62 -14.03 9.68 -14.30
N SER A 63 -13.51 9.52 -13.08
CA SER A 63 -12.55 10.46 -12.48
C SER A 63 -11.15 10.33 -13.07
N PHE A 64 -10.83 9.21 -13.73
CA PHE A 64 -9.50 8.92 -14.31
C PHE A 64 -9.50 9.10 -15.84
N THR A 65 -9.70 10.35 -16.27
CA THR A 65 -9.62 10.74 -17.68
C THR A 65 -8.41 11.66 -17.92
N GLU A 66 -7.96 11.74 -19.18
CA GLU A 66 -6.77 12.52 -19.56
C GLU A 66 -6.88 14.01 -19.20
N ASN A 67 -8.08 14.56 -19.01
CA ASN A 67 -8.28 15.99 -18.72
C ASN A 67 -8.96 16.26 -17.37
N ASN A 68 -9.07 15.27 -16.48
CA ASN A 68 -9.73 15.44 -15.18
C ASN A 68 -8.74 15.43 -14.01
N SER A 69 -8.34 16.62 -13.58
CA SER A 69 -7.59 16.83 -12.34
C SER A 69 -8.46 17.40 -11.20
N ILE A 70 -9.73 17.71 -11.46
CA ILE A 70 -10.62 18.41 -10.53
C ILE A 70 -11.05 17.49 -9.37
N ASP A 71 -11.16 16.19 -9.64
CA ASP A 71 -11.51 15.19 -8.63
C ASP A 71 -10.36 14.90 -7.65
N PHE A 72 -9.14 15.32 -7.99
CA PHE A 72 -7.97 15.20 -7.14
C PHE A 72 -7.86 16.42 -6.23
N LEU A 73 -7.95 16.20 -4.92
CA LEU A 73 -7.99 17.28 -3.93
C LEU A 73 -6.65 17.42 -3.19
N ALA A 74 -6.36 18.64 -2.74
CA ALA A 74 -5.25 18.87 -1.81
C ALA A 74 -5.53 18.11 -0.50
N ASN A 75 -4.50 17.42 0.03
CA ASN A 75 -4.59 16.55 1.22
C ASN A 75 -5.50 15.32 1.08
N CYS A 76 -5.79 14.89 -0.16
CA CYS A 76 -6.67 13.77 -0.49
C CYS A 76 -8.15 14.04 -0.18
N GLY A 77 -9.04 13.60 -1.08
CA GLY A 77 -10.47 13.54 -0.75
C GLY A 77 -10.73 12.50 0.33
N SER A 78 -11.75 12.72 1.17
CA SER A 78 -12.11 11.82 2.27
C SER A 78 -13.47 11.14 2.10
N SER A 79 -14.24 11.52 1.07
CA SER A 79 -15.61 11.02 0.86
C SER A 79 -16.01 10.98 -0.61
N GLY A 80 -17.09 10.25 -0.90
CA GLY A 80 -17.64 10.09 -2.24
C GLY A 80 -16.64 9.51 -3.23
N VAL A 81 -16.74 9.92 -4.49
CA VAL A 81 -15.83 9.48 -5.58
C VAL A 81 -14.40 10.00 -5.41
N ASN A 82 -14.19 11.05 -4.62
CA ASN A 82 -12.87 11.67 -4.44
C ASN A 82 -12.04 11.04 -3.32
N LYS A 83 -12.60 10.08 -2.56
CA LYS A 83 -11.90 9.45 -1.42
C LYS A 83 -10.56 8.86 -1.86
N GLY A 84 -9.45 9.32 -1.30
CA GLY A 84 -8.12 8.83 -1.63
C GLY A 84 -7.55 9.31 -2.98
N LEU A 85 -8.24 10.22 -3.67
CA LEU A 85 -7.67 10.97 -4.79
C LEU A 85 -6.97 12.22 -4.27
N CYS A 86 -5.69 12.34 -4.58
CA CYS A 86 -4.83 13.37 -4.00
C CYS A 86 -4.06 14.16 -5.05
N LEU A 87 -3.94 15.47 -4.86
CA LEU A 87 -2.95 16.27 -5.55
C LEU A 87 -1.56 16.09 -4.90
N PRO A 88 -0.49 15.89 -5.68
CA PRO A 88 0.84 15.74 -5.16
C PRO A 88 1.28 17.02 -4.47
N ASN A 89 1.84 16.89 -3.28
CA ASN A 89 2.43 18.03 -2.60
C ASN A 89 3.76 18.40 -3.25
N GLN A 90 3.86 19.63 -3.78
CA GLN A 90 5.07 20.13 -4.44
C GLN A 90 6.10 20.69 -3.45
N THR A 91 5.74 20.90 -2.18
CA THR A 91 6.65 21.48 -1.17
C THR A 91 6.46 20.83 0.19
N GLY A 92 7.54 20.32 0.78
CA GLY A 92 7.51 19.69 2.10
C GLY A 92 7.31 18.18 2.06
N LYS A 93 6.46 17.65 2.95
CA LYS A 93 6.23 16.20 3.07
C LYS A 93 5.36 15.67 1.92
N PRO A 94 5.71 14.53 1.31
CA PRO A 94 4.86 13.91 0.30
C PRO A 94 3.54 13.44 0.91
N VAL A 95 2.48 13.40 0.11
CA VAL A 95 1.11 13.14 0.59
C VAL A 95 0.99 11.77 1.23
N TRP A 96 1.58 10.74 0.62
CA TRP A 96 1.57 9.39 1.19
C TRP A 96 2.20 9.30 2.58
N LEU A 97 3.12 10.22 2.94
CA LEU A 97 3.72 10.25 4.28
C LEU A 97 2.88 11.07 5.27
N ALA A 98 2.03 11.97 4.76
CA ALA A 98 1.13 12.79 5.57
C ALA A 98 -0.19 12.08 5.90
N VAL A 99 -0.64 11.17 5.04
CA VAL A 99 -1.85 10.37 5.23
C VAL A 99 -1.61 9.26 6.25
N ASP A 100 -2.47 9.18 7.26
CA ASP A 100 -2.50 8.04 8.18
C ASP A 100 -3.41 6.95 7.62
N PHE A 101 -2.83 5.91 7.00
CA PHE A 101 -3.57 4.76 6.46
C PHE A 101 -4.16 3.86 7.55
N SER A 102 -3.74 3.99 8.80
CA SER A 102 -4.17 3.14 9.90
C SER A 102 -5.43 3.64 10.62
N ALA A 103 -5.74 4.93 10.45
CA ALA A 103 -6.92 5.58 11.01
C ALA A 103 -8.23 5.12 10.34
N THR A 104 -9.30 5.04 11.13
CA THR A 104 -10.63 4.67 10.64
C THR A 104 -11.15 5.68 9.61
N ASP A 105 -11.05 6.97 9.93
CA ASP A 105 -11.49 8.10 9.09
C ASP A 105 -10.38 8.60 8.15
N SER A 106 -9.46 7.71 7.77
CA SER A 106 -8.40 8.04 6.84
C SER A 106 -8.97 8.45 5.48
N PRO A 107 -8.39 9.45 4.79
CA PRO A 107 -8.73 9.74 3.41
C PRO A 107 -8.30 8.61 2.46
N SER A 108 -7.57 7.58 2.91
CA SER A 108 -7.24 6.40 2.10
C SER A 108 -8.47 5.56 1.77
N VAL A 109 -8.45 4.92 0.62
CA VAL A 109 -9.46 3.95 0.18
C VAL A 109 -9.17 2.59 0.78
N GLU A 110 -10.19 1.91 1.29
CA GLU A 110 -10.07 0.51 1.69
C GLU A 110 -10.31 -0.40 0.49
N LEU A 111 -9.53 -1.48 0.37
CA LEU A 111 -9.69 -2.44 -0.73
C LEU A 111 -11.15 -2.89 -0.85
N GLY A 112 -11.70 -2.74 -2.06
CA GLY A 112 -13.08 -3.10 -2.39
C GLY A 112 -14.09 -1.96 -2.27
N ASP A 113 -13.73 -0.80 -1.71
CA ASP A 113 -14.64 0.35 -1.58
C ASP A 113 -15.22 0.79 -2.94
N PHE A 114 -14.40 0.82 -3.99
CA PHE A 114 -14.83 1.25 -5.34
C PHE A 114 -14.97 0.12 -6.35
N THR A 115 -14.29 -1.00 -6.15
CA THR A 115 -14.18 -2.13 -7.09
C THR A 115 -15.04 -3.33 -6.68
N SER A 116 -15.68 -3.31 -5.51
CA SER A 116 -16.39 -4.46 -4.91
C SER A 116 -15.54 -5.74 -4.71
N SER A 117 -14.21 -5.62 -4.78
CA SER A 117 -13.29 -6.71 -4.48
C SER A 117 -13.42 -7.16 -3.02
N GLU A 118 -13.47 -8.47 -2.79
CA GLU A 118 -13.45 -9.04 -1.45
C GLU A 118 -12.01 -9.31 -0.98
N PHE A 119 -11.76 -9.14 0.31
CA PHE A 119 -10.46 -9.43 0.92
C PHE A 119 -10.64 -10.02 2.31
N ASP A 120 -10.09 -11.22 2.52
CA ASP A 120 -10.16 -11.89 3.81
C ASP A 120 -9.17 -11.24 4.80
N SER A 121 -9.73 -10.54 5.78
CA SER A 121 -9.00 -9.95 6.90
C SER A 121 -9.71 -10.25 8.21
N GLY A 122 -9.00 -10.17 9.33
CA GLY A 122 -9.61 -10.30 10.65
C GLY A 122 -8.67 -10.88 11.69
N THR A 123 -9.25 -11.59 12.66
CA THR A 123 -8.56 -12.00 13.90
C THR A 123 -8.20 -13.48 13.97
N SER A 124 -8.71 -14.27 13.03
CA SER A 124 -8.57 -15.73 13.02
C SER A 124 -7.56 -16.20 11.98
N GLY A 125 -6.61 -17.04 12.40
CA GLY A 125 -5.59 -17.59 11.52
C GLY A 125 -4.50 -16.60 11.10
N LEU A 126 -3.68 -17.01 10.12
CA LEU A 126 -2.62 -16.19 9.55
C LEU A 126 -3.19 -15.33 8.41
N LYS A 127 -3.78 -14.19 8.76
CA LYS A 127 -4.31 -13.23 7.79
C LYS A 127 -4.11 -11.79 8.25
N PRO A 128 -4.18 -10.80 7.34
CA PRO A 128 -4.11 -9.39 7.68
C PRO A 128 -5.14 -9.00 8.75
N ARG A 129 -4.71 -8.20 9.73
CA ARG A 129 -5.58 -7.74 10.83
C ARG A 129 -6.64 -6.75 10.37
N LYS A 130 -6.30 -5.96 9.35
CA LYS A 130 -7.15 -4.95 8.70
C LYS A 130 -7.07 -5.15 7.20
N LYS A 131 -8.09 -4.72 6.46
CA LYS A 131 -8.01 -4.64 5.01
C LYS A 131 -6.92 -3.64 4.61
N PRO A 132 -6.17 -3.93 3.52
CA PRO A 132 -5.18 -3.01 2.99
C PRO A 132 -5.87 -1.78 2.39
N ARG A 133 -5.12 -0.68 2.31
CA ARG A 133 -5.62 0.64 1.90
C ARG A 133 -4.72 1.28 0.86
N TYR A 134 -5.25 2.17 0.04
CA TYR A 134 -4.47 2.88 -0.98
C TYR A 134 -4.89 4.34 -1.15
N ILE A 135 -4.00 5.12 -1.73
CA ILE A 135 -4.28 6.46 -2.27
C ILE A 135 -3.75 6.54 -3.71
N ILE A 136 -4.33 7.43 -4.49
CA ILE A 136 -3.96 7.69 -5.87
C ILE A 136 -3.64 9.17 -6.02
N GLU A 137 -2.39 9.45 -6.37
CA GLU A 137 -1.90 10.79 -6.66
C GLU A 137 -1.84 11.02 -8.17
N ILE A 138 -2.30 12.18 -8.64
CA ILE A 138 -2.20 12.57 -10.05
C ILE A 138 -0.87 13.28 -10.32
N LEU A 139 -0.10 12.81 -11.29
CA LEU A 139 1.14 13.43 -11.74
C LEU A 139 0.99 13.86 -13.20
N THR A 140 1.52 15.03 -13.54
CA THR A 140 1.65 15.44 -14.95
C THR A 140 2.69 14.56 -15.65
N ASP A 141 2.35 14.01 -16.82
CA ASP A 141 3.32 13.24 -17.61
C ASP A 141 4.42 14.18 -18.13
N THR A 142 5.62 14.05 -17.55
CA THR A 142 6.81 14.82 -17.93
C THR A 142 7.77 14.01 -18.80
N ALA A 143 7.34 12.85 -19.33
CA ALA A 143 8.18 12.04 -20.20
C ALA A 143 8.67 12.86 -21.39
N SER A 144 9.97 12.77 -21.70
CA SER A 144 10.68 13.52 -22.76
C SER A 144 10.16 13.26 -24.19
N ARG A 145 9.15 12.39 -24.37
CA ARG A 145 8.43 12.12 -25.63
C ARG A 145 6.92 12.36 -25.53
N GLY A 146 6.44 12.84 -24.38
CA GLY A 146 5.11 13.41 -24.21
C GLY A 146 5.09 14.80 -24.83
N ASP A 147 3.96 15.16 -25.41
CA ASP A 147 3.81 16.43 -26.11
C ASP A 147 3.98 17.60 -25.13
N ALA A 148 5.14 18.27 -25.16
CA ALA A 148 5.42 19.46 -24.38
C ALA A 148 4.83 20.73 -25.04
N SER A 149 3.95 20.56 -26.03
CA SER A 149 3.24 21.65 -26.69
C SER A 149 2.34 22.39 -25.71
N ILE A 150 2.46 23.71 -25.72
CA ILE A 150 1.51 24.61 -25.07
C ILE A 150 0.14 24.37 -25.73
N GLY A 151 -0.80 23.76 -25.01
CA GLY A 151 -2.14 23.43 -25.50
C GLY A 151 -2.35 22.01 -26.02
N GLY A 152 -1.40 21.08 -25.83
CA GLY A 152 -1.63 19.64 -26.02
C GLY A 152 -2.48 19.03 -24.90
N ASP A 153 -3.20 17.94 -25.17
CA ASP A 153 -3.96 17.19 -24.15
C ASP A 153 -3.01 16.73 -23.03
N GLN A 154 -3.28 17.17 -21.80
CA GLN A 154 -2.37 17.04 -20.68
C GLN A 154 -2.43 15.61 -20.13
N ARG A 155 -1.57 14.72 -20.63
CA ARG A 155 -1.58 13.33 -20.15
C ARG A 155 -1.17 13.25 -18.68
N TYR A 156 -1.96 12.51 -17.91
CA TYR A 156 -1.70 12.24 -16.50
C TYR A 156 -1.15 10.83 -16.29
N VAL A 157 -0.32 10.71 -15.27
CA VAL A 157 0.18 9.44 -14.74
C VAL A 157 -0.25 9.35 -13.28
N TYR A 158 -0.66 8.17 -12.83
CA TYR A 158 -1.18 7.98 -11.49
C TYR A 158 -0.13 7.31 -10.61
N ARG A 159 0.27 7.96 -9.52
CA ARG A 159 1.08 7.32 -8.49
C ARG A 159 0.18 6.70 -7.45
N VAL A 160 0.18 5.38 -7.40
CA VAL A 160 -0.59 4.64 -6.40
C VAL A 160 0.35 4.30 -5.25
N THR A 161 -0.07 4.62 -4.03
CA THR A 161 0.59 4.14 -2.83
C THR A 161 -0.38 3.30 -2.03
N ALA A 162 0.00 2.04 -1.77
CA ALA A 162 -0.80 1.10 -1.01
C ALA A 162 -0.08 0.69 0.28
N MET A 163 -0.86 0.49 1.33
CA MET A 163 -0.41 -0.02 2.61
C MET A 163 -1.17 -1.30 2.96
N GLY A 164 -0.42 -2.35 3.25
CA GLY A 164 -0.90 -3.62 3.73
C GLY A 164 -0.59 -3.82 5.20
N PHE A 165 -1.43 -4.58 5.89
CA PHE A 165 -1.29 -4.88 7.31
C PHE A 165 -0.98 -6.35 7.51
N GLY A 166 -0.05 -6.66 8.40
CA GLY A 166 0.21 -8.02 8.82
C GLY A 166 -0.86 -8.57 9.77
N PRO A 167 -0.68 -9.79 10.29
CA PRO A 167 -1.54 -10.35 11.35
C PRO A 167 -1.55 -9.51 12.63
N ARG A 168 -0.51 -8.69 12.83
CA ARG A 168 -0.39 -7.70 13.90
C ARG A 168 -0.41 -6.30 13.28
N THR A 169 -1.09 -5.35 13.91
CA THR A 169 -1.30 -3.99 13.36
C THR A 169 -0.03 -3.15 13.29
N ASP A 170 1.01 -3.51 14.04
CA ASP A 170 2.33 -2.89 14.03
C ASP A 170 3.19 -3.33 12.84
N ILE A 171 2.82 -4.42 12.16
CA ILE A 171 3.50 -4.87 10.95
C ILE A 171 2.75 -4.30 9.74
N GLN A 172 3.46 -3.48 8.99
CA GLN A 172 2.94 -2.78 7.82
C GLN A 172 3.94 -2.90 6.68
N ALA A 173 3.41 -3.05 5.48
CA ALA A 173 4.20 -2.98 4.25
C ALA A 173 3.59 -1.90 3.37
N MET A 174 4.44 -1.10 2.73
CA MET A 174 4.01 -0.06 1.81
C MET A 174 4.63 -0.31 0.45
N THR A 175 3.80 -0.32 -0.58
CA THR A 175 4.19 -0.49 -1.96
C THR A 175 3.71 0.69 -2.78
N GLN A 176 4.49 1.06 -3.79
CA GLN A 176 4.19 2.20 -4.64
C GLN A 176 4.48 1.86 -6.10
N ILE A 177 3.58 2.27 -6.97
CA ILE A 177 3.71 2.12 -8.42
C ILE A 177 3.34 3.42 -9.13
N ILE A 178 3.80 3.52 -10.37
CA ILE A 178 3.42 4.57 -11.31
C ILE A 178 2.60 3.87 -12.41
N TYR A 179 1.31 4.16 -12.47
CA TYR A 179 0.38 3.61 -13.44
C TYR A 179 0.10 4.61 -14.56
N ARG A 180 0.30 4.16 -15.80
CA ARG A 180 -0.05 4.90 -17.01
C ARG A 180 -1.17 4.13 -17.70
N LYS A 181 -2.28 4.82 -17.95
CA LYS A 181 -3.42 4.27 -18.70
C LYS A 181 -3.03 4.04 -20.16
#